data_AF-A0A1G8ZUJ4-F1
#
_entry.id   AF-A0A1G8ZUJ4-F1
#
_cell.length_a   1.000
_cell.length_b   1.000
_cell.length_c   1.000
_cell.angle_alpha   90.00
_cell.angle_beta   90.00
_cell.angle_gamma   90.00
#
_symmetry.space_group_name_H-M   'P 1'
#
loop_
_entity.id
_entity.type
_entity.pdbx_description
1 polymer ?
#
loop_
_entity_poly.entity_id
_entity_poly.type
_entity_poly.pdbx_seq_one_letter_code
_entity_poly.pdbx_strand_id
1 'polypeptide(L)'
;MLGHRYRFRAVDRELRWHCERGCGAGGSKSYDTAERAERYAAALDREDRAALGERAPLIGLLPLRLWRSISRKRQASSSPTPRS
;
A
#
# COMPACT_ATOMS: atom_id res chain seq x y z
N MET A 1 1.02 6.12 19.46
CA MET A 1 -0.31 5.54 19.17
C MET A 1 -0.12 4.29 18.34
N LEU A 2 -0.65 3.17 18.82
CA LEU A 2 -0.37 1.81 18.36
C LEU A 2 -1.21 1.52 17.11
N GLY A 3 -0.61 1.13 15.99
CA GLY A 3 -1.31 0.93 14.71
C GLY A 3 -2.46 -0.09 14.77
N HIS A 4 -3.34 -0.12 13.77
CA HIS A 4 -4.35 -1.18 13.66
C HIS A 4 -3.68 -2.52 13.28
N ARG A 5 -4.21 -3.65 13.75
CA ARG A 5 -3.77 -5.00 13.33
C ARG A 5 -4.93 -5.67 12.62
N TYR A 6 -5.02 -5.51 11.31
CA TYR A 6 -6.16 -6.01 10.56
C TYR A 6 -5.97 -7.49 10.22
N ARG A 7 -6.98 -8.30 10.51
CA ARG A 7 -7.06 -9.70 10.08
C ARG A 7 -8.11 -9.83 9.01
N PHE A 8 -7.73 -10.44 7.89
CA PHE A 8 -8.58 -10.62 6.72
C PHE A 8 -8.98 -12.09 6.61
N ARG A 9 -10.25 -12.36 6.30
CA ARG A 9 -10.78 -13.70 6.05
C ARG A 9 -11.87 -13.64 4.99
N ALA A 10 -11.89 -14.61 4.08
CA ALA A 10 -13.00 -14.81 3.17
C ALA A 10 -14.07 -15.72 3.81
N VAL A 11 -15.32 -15.34 3.65
CA VAL A 11 -16.52 -16.12 3.99
C VAL A 11 -17.39 -16.12 2.75
N ASP A 12 -17.40 -17.25 2.03
CA ASP A 12 -18.00 -17.35 0.70
C ASP A 12 -17.50 -16.23 -0.23
N ARG A 13 -18.41 -15.35 -0.66
CA ARG A 13 -18.13 -14.24 -1.58
C ARG A 13 -17.77 -12.95 -0.83
N GLU A 14 -17.74 -12.98 0.49
CA GLU A 14 -17.52 -11.81 1.33
C GLU A 14 -16.14 -11.85 1.98
N LEU A 15 -15.35 -10.82 1.75
CA LEU A 15 -14.13 -10.54 2.48
C LEU A 15 -14.49 -9.80 3.76
N ARG A 16 -14.12 -10.34 4.92
CA ARG A 16 -14.28 -9.69 6.22
C ARG A 16 -12.93 -9.34 6.80
N TRP A 17 -12.85 -8.19 7.46
CA TRP A 17 -11.68 -7.83 8.24
C TRP A 17 -12.03 -7.22 9.58
N HIS A 18 -11.19 -7.48 10.57
CA HIS A 18 -11.35 -6.92 11.90
C HIS A 18 -9.99 -6.64 12.53
N CYS A 19 -9.94 -5.68 13.44
CA CYS A 19 -8.76 -5.42 14.23
C CYS A 19 -8.66 -6.47 15.35
N GLU A 20 -7.60 -7.29 15.31
CA GLU A 20 -7.33 -8.30 16.35
C GLU A 20 -7.13 -7.66 17.73
N ARG A 21 -6.69 -6.39 17.77
CA ARG A 21 -6.54 -5.62 19.03
C ARG A 21 -7.87 -5.17 19.63
N GLY A 22 -9.02 -5.48 19.03
CA GLY A 22 -10.34 -5.17 19.60
C GLY A 22 -10.71 -3.69 19.57
N CYS A 23 -10.06 -2.85 18.76
CA CYS A 23 -10.34 -1.41 18.70
C CYS A 23 -11.63 -1.05 17.94
N GLY A 24 -12.46 -2.03 17.57
CA GLY A 24 -13.69 -1.83 16.80
C GLY A 24 -13.49 -1.50 15.31
N ALA A 25 -12.25 -1.35 14.84
CA ALA A 25 -11.98 -1.14 13.42
C ALA A 25 -12.14 -2.46 12.65
N GLY A 26 -12.94 -2.46 11.60
CA GLY A 26 -13.24 -3.64 10.80
C GLY A 26 -14.28 -3.33 9.73
N GLY A 27 -14.60 -4.32 8.91
CA GLY A 27 -15.59 -4.18 7.86
C GLY A 27 -15.76 -5.46 7.04
N SER A 28 -16.64 -5.39 6.05
CA SER A 28 -16.80 -6.44 5.06
C SER A 28 -16.89 -5.84 3.66
N LYS A 29 -16.58 -6.67 2.65
CA LYS A 29 -16.70 -6.35 1.24
C LYS A 29 -17.13 -7.58 0.47
N SER A 30 -18.24 -7.46 -0.24
CA SER A 30 -18.74 -8.52 -1.12
C SER A 30 -18.05 -8.47 -2.48
N TYR A 31 -17.81 -9.65 -3.03
CA TYR A 31 -17.27 -9.88 -4.35
C TYR A 31 -18.24 -10.74 -5.16
N ASP A 32 -18.03 -10.74 -6.48
CA ASP A 32 -18.84 -11.52 -7.41
C ASP A 32 -18.67 -13.04 -7.20
N THR A 33 -17.44 -13.46 -6.89
CA THR A 33 -17.07 -14.87 -6.70
C THR A 33 -16.33 -15.10 -5.39
N ALA A 34 -16.48 -16.30 -4.81
CA ALA A 34 -15.78 -16.72 -3.60
C ALA A 34 -14.26 -16.75 -3.80
N GLU A 35 -13.82 -17.23 -4.95
CA GLU A 35 -12.39 -17.29 -5.30
C GLU A 35 -11.72 -15.91 -5.29
N ARG A 36 -12.45 -14.85 -5.69
CA ARG A 36 -11.94 -13.47 -5.56
C ARG A 36 -11.79 -13.08 -4.10
N ALA A 37 -12.82 -13.33 -3.27
CA ALA A 37 -12.77 -12.99 -1.85
C ALA A 37 -11.59 -13.70 -1.16
N GLU A 38 -11.39 -14.98 -1.46
CA GLU A 38 -10.26 -15.79 -0.94
C GLU A 38 -8.90 -15.26 -1.41
N ARG A 39 -8.74 -14.97 -2.71
CA ARG A 39 -7.50 -14.43 -3.26
C ARG A 39 -7.12 -13.11 -2.57
N TYR A 40 -8.08 -12.21 -2.38
CA TYR A 40 -7.83 -10.95 -1.69
C TYR A 40 -7.58 -11.13 -0.20
N ALA A 41 -8.29 -12.04 0.48
CA ALA A 41 -8.04 -12.35 1.88
C ALA A 41 -6.60 -12.85 2.09
N ALA A 42 -6.14 -13.77 1.25
CA ALA A 42 -4.79 -14.33 1.32
C ALA A 42 -3.69 -13.29 1.01
N ALA A 43 -3.93 -12.41 0.04
CA ALA A 43 -3.01 -11.32 -0.29
C ALA A 43 -2.87 -10.33 0.87
N LEU A 44 -4.00 -9.86 1.42
CA LEU A 44 -4.04 -8.85 2.47
C LEU A 44 -3.53 -9.38 3.82
N ASP A 45 -3.81 -10.63 4.20
CA ASP A 45 -3.24 -11.23 5.41
C ASP A 45 -1.70 -11.35 5.29
N ARG A 46 -1.18 -11.67 4.10
CA ARG A 46 0.28 -11.73 3.88
C ARG A 46 0.94 -10.35 3.97
N GLU A 47 0.35 -9.33 3.35
CA GLU A 47 0.86 -7.95 3.39
C GLU A 47 0.80 -7.36 4.81
N ASP A 48 -0.27 -7.60 5.59
CA ASP A 48 -0.34 -7.18 7.00
C ASP A 48 0.76 -7.83 7.84
N ARG A 49 1.01 -9.14 7.64
CA ARG A 49 2.10 -9.86 8.34
C ARG A 49 3.48 -9.34 7.95
N ALA A 50 3.71 -8.99 6.68
CA ALA A 50 4.95 -8.36 6.23
C ALA A 50 5.11 -6.94 6.82
N ALA A 51 4.02 -6.16 6.83
CA ALA A 51 3.98 -4.83 7.42
C ALA A 51 4.26 -4.80 8.93
N LEU A 52 3.93 -5.88 9.66
CA LEU A 52 4.24 -6.06 11.08
C LEU A 52 5.73 -6.37 11.33
N GLY A 53 6.43 -6.98 10.37
CA GLY A 53 7.88 -7.25 10.45
C GLY A 53 8.75 -6.08 9.97
N GLU A 54 8.26 -5.31 8.99
CA GLU A 54 9.06 -4.31 8.27
C GLU A 54 8.80 -2.84 8.69
N ARG A 55 7.94 -2.62 9.69
CA ARG A 55 7.79 -1.30 10.34
C ARG A 55 8.57 -1.18 11.64
N ALA A 56 9.72 -1.86 11.73
CA ALA A 56 10.84 -1.31 12.49
C ALA A 56 11.36 -0.09 11.70
N PRO A 57 11.33 1.12 12.27
CA PRO A 57 11.63 2.34 11.53
C PRO A 57 13.13 2.43 11.26
N LEU A 58 13.59 1.90 10.12
CA LEU A 58 14.87 2.28 9.55
C LEU A 58 14.71 3.19 8.32
N ILE A 59 13.46 3.51 7.91
CA ILE A 59 13.16 4.58 6.94
C ILE A 59 12.99 5.93 7.67
N GLY A 60 13.85 6.19 8.65
CA GLY A 60 14.02 7.49 9.31
C GLY A 60 15.31 8.22 8.88
N LEU A 61 16.05 7.69 7.90
CA LEU A 61 17.36 8.23 7.50
C LEU A 61 17.59 8.21 5.98
N LEU A 62 16.56 8.44 5.16
CA LEU A 62 16.82 8.88 3.79
C LEU A 62 16.90 10.42 3.80
N PRO A 63 18.10 11.03 3.77
CA PRO A 63 18.21 12.48 3.80
C PRO A 63 17.50 13.06 2.58
N LEU A 64 16.61 14.02 2.82
CA LEU A 64 15.90 14.85 1.84
C LEU A 64 16.81 15.56 0.79
N ARG A 65 18.13 15.33 0.82
CA ARG A 65 19.12 15.90 -0.08
C ARG A 65 19.21 15.19 -1.43
N LEU A 66 18.75 13.94 -1.59
CA LEU A 66 18.83 13.25 -2.89
C LEU A 66 17.73 13.67 -3.88
N TRP A 67 16.64 14.30 -3.42
CA TRP A 67 15.52 14.63 -4.32
C TRP A 67 15.74 15.89 -5.17
N ARG A 68 16.71 16.75 -4.81
CA ARG A 68 16.99 18.00 -5.56
C ARG A 68 17.75 17.81 -6.89
N SER A 69 18.22 16.60 -7.20
CA SER A 69 19.07 16.36 -8.37
C SER A 69 18.30 15.99 -9.64
N ILE A 70 17.04 15.57 -9.54
CA ILE A 70 16.26 15.04 -10.69
C ILE A 70 15.51 16.14 -11.46
N SER A 71 15.27 17.31 -10.85
CA SER A 71 14.46 18.37 -11.48
C SER A 71 15.19 19.21 -12.54
N ARG A 72 16.49 19.02 -12.76
CA ARG A 72 17.28 19.87 -13.68
C ARG A 72 17.44 19.30 -15.10
N LYS A 73 17.04 18.05 -15.36
CA LYS A 73 17.24 17.38 -16.66
C LYS A 73 16.04 17.37 -17.62
N ARG A 74 14.90 17.98 -17.27
CA ARG A 74 13.71 18.02 -18.16
C ARG A 74 13.62 19.24 -19.09
N GLN A 75 14.60 20.16 -19.07
CA GLN A 75 14.53 21.42 -19.84
C GLN A 75 15.37 21.44 -21.12
N ALA A 76 15.98 20.32 -21.53
CA ALA A 76 16.93 20.26 -22.66
C ALA A 76 16.41 19.46 -23.87
N SER A 77 15.09 19.37 -24.06
CA SER A 77 14.49 18.69 -25.22
C SER A 77 13.26 19.41 -25.74
N SER A 78 13.42 20.69 -26.06
CA SER A 78 12.55 21.45 -26.94
C SER A 78 13.42 22.44 -27.70
N SER A 79 14.23 21.94 -28.64
CA SER A 79 14.88 22.76 -29.66
C SER A 79 13.80 23.28 -30.62
N PRO A 80 13.61 24.59 -30.77
CA PRO A 80 12.78 25.14 -31.84
C PRO A 80 13.60 25.23 -33.14
N THR A 81 13.04 24.68 -34.21
CA THR A 81 13.49 24.77 -35.60
C THR A 81 13.47 26.24 -36.08
N PRO A 82 14.55 26.81 -36.62
CA PRO A 82 14.48 28.10 -37.30
C PRO A 82 14.00 27.92 -38.74
N ARG A 83 13.01 28.72 -39.16
CA ARG A 83 12.61 28.91 -40.56
C ARG A 83 12.64 30.40 -40.89
N SER A 84 13.18 30.67 -42.08
CA SER A 84 13.28 31.94 -42.83
C SER A 84 14.60 32.69 -42.70
#